data_AF-A0A7V4IGJ3-F1
#
_entry.id   AF-A0A7V4IGJ3-F1
#
_cell.length_a   1.000
_cell.length_b   1.000
_cell.length_c   1.000
_cell.angle_alpha   90.00
_cell.angle_beta   90.00
_cell.angle_gamma   90.00
#
_symmetry.space_group_name_H-M   'P 1'
#
loop_
_entity.id
_entity.type
_entity.pdbx_description
1 polymer ?
#
loop_
_entity_poly.entity_id
_entity_poly.type
_entity_poly.pdbx_seq_one_letter_code
_entity_poly.pdbx_strand_id
1 'polypeptide(L)'
;MAASLAKKTLWQSVAWVVIVFSPSARADSPLTSTDLASAYRDLPAVAEAQRTHRVEGGVRSFLLSNAPTDEKAAVVNALGWQFEGQKNGLAFAKALAEARQASLPSLRVGDISPADRMVLGYLLALDDYFKLKPIQKGARGLMGAAPEELLDSAARELPDDFCVAMIRALVRAQKAMDKNWCQVYRESTAVLERFAPERRNLRPAAVKSIERYMGLYEKHCPDSPAARREAQEALNQIYSLARLGDQIVAGTQGGVVVWQPGQKTPVAVFPAFICDHLVTFGNAVFAGCDRQVVRWDGNAFRSYLENTANDATYYAPMLGPGGKLWARYGRRTYAYDAIRDRFERIESPWGASAYDACVGPDGKLWWIAFLHAIYRGKERIALKSDVYPGSDPRAFRTDELGRFWVADFNAGMFLLDASTGRFIREEGIGAKGMGVAWDGRRELLWLLHYTDGLVQKQNGRVVEKIDLRDLSYMRDLLLDEAGDVWVAGHNQLLRLRREEQGFERDAYRVE
;
A
#
# COMPACT_ATOMS: atom_id res chain seq x y z
N MET A 1 57.88 -0.56 -33.73
CA MET A 1 56.77 -1.20 -34.47
C MET A 1 56.06 -2.17 -33.52
N ALA A 2 54.76 -1.92 -33.31
CA ALA A 2 53.64 -2.86 -33.07
C ALA A 2 53.88 -4.14 -32.22
N ALA A 3 53.03 -4.57 -31.29
CA ALA A 3 51.64 -4.20 -31.00
C ALA A 3 51.25 -4.60 -29.56
N SER A 4 50.25 -3.85 -29.08
CA SER A 4 49.54 -3.87 -27.81
C SER A 4 48.78 -5.17 -27.49
N LEU A 5 48.91 -5.64 -26.24
CA LEU A 5 47.97 -6.55 -25.57
C LEU A 5 46.76 -5.76 -25.08
N ALA A 6 45.58 -5.97 -25.69
CA ALA A 6 44.31 -5.51 -25.16
C ALA A 6 43.64 -6.63 -24.34
N LYS A 7 43.62 -6.48 -23.01
CA LYS A 7 42.81 -7.29 -22.10
C LYS A 7 41.33 -6.94 -22.31
N LYS A 8 40.51 -7.94 -22.65
CA LYS A 8 39.05 -7.86 -22.62
C LYS A 8 38.58 -7.82 -21.16
N THR A 9 38.14 -6.66 -20.68
CA THR A 9 37.36 -6.53 -19.44
C THR A 9 35.89 -6.76 -19.74
N LEU A 10 35.36 -7.88 -19.24
CA LEU A 10 33.94 -8.23 -19.27
C LEU A 10 33.24 -7.40 -18.18
N TRP A 11 32.56 -6.31 -18.57
CA TRP A 11 31.68 -5.58 -17.65
C TRP A 11 30.33 -6.30 -17.58
N GLN A 12 30.10 -7.02 -16.47
CA GLN A 12 28.77 -7.47 -16.08
C GLN A 12 28.03 -6.28 -15.45
N SER A 13 27.05 -5.73 -16.17
CA SER A 13 26.10 -4.79 -15.60
C SER A 13 25.08 -5.55 -14.75
N VAL A 14 25.30 -5.58 -13.43
CA VAL A 14 24.28 -5.98 -12.45
C VAL A 14 23.27 -4.83 -12.34
N ALA A 15 22.09 -5.01 -12.95
CA ALA A 15 20.97 -4.11 -12.77
C ALA A 15 20.39 -4.30 -11.36
N TRP A 16 20.66 -3.35 -10.46
CA TRP A 16 20.00 -3.27 -9.16
C TRP A 16 18.55 -2.85 -9.35
N VAL A 17 17.64 -3.81 -9.27
CA VAL A 17 16.21 -3.54 -9.09
C VAL A 17 16.02 -3.11 -7.64
N VAL A 18 15.97 -1.80 -7.40
CA VAL A 18 15.51 -1.26 -6.12
C VAL A 18 13.99 -1.34 -6.12
N ILE A 19 13.45 -2.46 -5.62
CA ILE A 19 12.04 -2.54 -5.23
C ILE A 19 11.91 -1.66 -3.98
N VAL A 20 11.46 -0.42 -4.17
CA VAL A 20 11.02 0.42 -3.05
C VAL A 20 9.70 -0.16 -2.59
N PHE A 21 9.77 -1.08 -1.64
CA PHE A 21 8.62 -1.43 -0.82
C PHE A 21 8.22 -0.17 -0.06
N SER A 22 7.04 0.37 -0.34
CA SER A 22 6.37 1.20 0.66
C SER A 22 6.37 0.43 1.98
N PRO A 23 6.64 1.07 3.12
CA PRO A 23 6.47 0.44 4.42
C PRO A 23 4.97 0.37 4.74
N SER A 24 4.18 -0.24 3.87
CA SER A 24 3.18 -1.16 4.36
C SER A 24 3.99 -2.37 4.84
N ALA A 25 4.66 -2.21 5.99
CA ALA A 25 5.13 -3.34 6.75
C ALA A 25 3.89 -4.22 6.87
N ARG A 26 3.87 -5.32 6.12
CA ARG A 26 2.80 -6.29 6.21
C ARG A 26 2.69 -6.57 7.69
N ALA A 27 1.51 -6.34 8.24
CA ALA A 27 1.28 -6.75 9.61
C ALA A 27 1.51 -8.26 9.61
N ASP A 28 2.66 -8.66 10.13
CA ASP A 28 3.10 -10.04 10.31
C ASP A 28 2.15 -10.80 11.25
N SER A 29 2.53 -12.00 11.70
CA SER A 29 1.68 -12.81 12.56
C SER A 29 1.47 -12.19 13.97
N PRO A 30 0.22 -12.01 14.45
CA PRO A 30 -0.10 -11.61 15.82
C PRO A 30 0.66 -12.39 16.90
N LEU A 31 0.82 -13.70 16.71
CA LEU A 31 1.54 -14.56 17.67
C LEU A 31 3.05 -14.34 17.65
N THR A 32 3.63 -14.13 16.47
CA THR A 32 5.09 -14.06 16.33
C THR A 32 5.66 -12.67 16.57
N SER A 33 4.81 -11.64 16.47
CA SER A 33 5.24 -10.24 16.45
C SER A 33 4.79 -9.45 17.67
N THR A 34 4.11 -10.10 18.61
CA THR A 34 3.87 -9.58 19.96
C THR A 34 4.93 -10.12 20.92
N ASP A 35 5.81 -9.23 21.40
CA ASP A 35 6.88 -9.58 22.33
C ASP A 35 6.41 -9.40 23.77
N LEU A 36 6.14 -10.52 24.45
CA LEU A 36 5.82 -10.57 25.87
C LEU A 36 7.09 -10.77 26.70
N ALA A 37 8.00 -11.61 26.21
CA ALA A 37 9.21 -12.05 26.92
C ALA A 37 10.11 -10.89 27.34
N SER A 38 10.21 -9.83 26.54
CA SER A 38 11.03 -8.67 26.87
C SER A 38 10.65 -7.98 28.17
N ALA A 39 9.40 -8.08 28.62
CA ALA A 39 8.98 -7.50 29.89
C ALA A 39 9.40 -8.35 31.11
N TYR A 40 9.91 -9.57 30.90
CA TYR A 40 10.20 -10.58 31.92
C TYR A 40 11.66 -11.09 31.87
N ARG A 41 12.60 -10.28 31.37
CA ARG A 41 14.02 -10.67 31.22
C ARG A 41 14.73 -10.97 32.53
N ASP A 42 14.17 -10.52 33.65
CA ASP A 42 14.61 -10.83 35.01
C ASP A 42 14.33 -12.29 35.42
N LEU A 43 13.45 -13.01 34.72
CA LEU A 43 13.20 -14.43 34.98
C LEU A 43 14.31 -15.29 34.34
N PRO A 44 15.04 -16.12 35.12
CA PRO A 44 16.06 -17.02 34.58
C PRO A 44 15.51 -17.97 33.51
N ALA A 45 14.27 -18.44 33.67
CA ALA A 45 13.60 -19.32 32.72
C ALA A 45 13.34 -18.65 31.36
N VAL A 46 13.12 -17.32 31.33
CA VAL A 46 12.97 -16.56 30.07
C VAL A 46 14.31 -16.50 29.33
N ALA A 47 15.41 -16.21 30.05
CA ALA A 47 16.74 -16.21 29.46
C ALA A 47 17.15 -17.61 28.94
N GLU A 48 16.83 -18.67 29.68
CA GLU A 48 17.08 -20.05 29.23
C GLU A 48 16.24 -20.43 28.00
N ALA A 49 14.96 -20.04 27.97
CA ALA A 49 14.08 -20.26 26.83
C ALA A 49 14.59 -19.57 25.56
N GLN A 50 15.03 -18.32 25.66
CA GLN A 50 15.63 -17.57 24.53
C GLN A 50 16.92 -18.20 24.02
N ARG A 51 17.71 -18.83 24.90
CA ARG A 51 18.97 -19.47 24.52
C ARG A 51 18.77 -20.84 23.89
N THR A 52 17.80 -21.61 24.39
CA THR A 52 17.65 -23.03 24.05
C THR A 52 16.58 -23.27 22.99
N HIS A 53 15.55 -22.43 22.93
CA HIS A 53 14.35 -22.61 22.12
C HIS A 53 13.65 -23.96 22.34
N ARG A 54 13.88 -24.62 23.49
CA ARG A 54 13.37 -25.96 23.80
C ARG A 54 12.74 -26.05 25.18
N VAL A 55 11.65 -26.79 25.29
CA VAL A 55 11.04 -27.18 26.58
C VAL A 55 11.86 -28.31 27.21
N GLU A 56 13.00 -27.94 27.79
CA GLU A 56 13.94 -28.84 28.46
C GLU A 56 14.46 -28.17 29.76
N GLY A 57 15.22 -28.90 30.57
CA GLY A 57 15.96 -28.32 31.70
C GLY A 57 15.13 -27.44 32.66
N GLY A 58 15.62 -26.22 32.88
CA GLY A 58 14.97 -25.24 33.75
C GLY A 58 13.67 -24.70 33.16
N VAL A 59 13.57 -24.59 31.84
CA VAL A 59 12.32 -24.18 31.15
C VAL A 59 11.20 -25.19 31.42
N ARG A 60 11.47 -26.48 31.23
CA ARG A 60 10.50 -27.55 31.52
C ARG A 60 10.05 -27.50 32.97
N SER A 61 11.00 -27.39 33.90
CA SER A 61 10.72 -27.37 35.34
C SER A 61 9.87 -26.15 35.72
N PHE A 62 10.17 -24.99 35.14
CA PHE A 62 9.43 -23.76 35.36
C PHE A 62 7.99 -23.84 34.84
N LEU A 63 7.78 -24.32 33.60
CA LEU A 63 6.44 -24.41 33.01
C LEU A 63 5.52 -25.40 33.75
N LEU A 64 6.09 -26.46 34.35
CA LEU A 64 5.35 -27.42 35.19
C LEU A 64 5.10 -26.95 36.63
N SER A 65 5.73 -25.85 37.06
CA SER A 65 5.60 -25.35 38.43
C SER A 65 4.27 -24.62 38.67
N ASN A 66 4.06 -24.11 39.88
CA ASN A 66 2.91 -23.24 40.20
C ASN A 66 3.15 -21.75 39.86
N ALA A 67 4.11 -21.44 38.98
CA ALA A 67 4.38 -20.06 38.55
C ALA A 67 3.12 -19.39 37.96
N PRO A 68 2.97 -18.06 38.12
CA PRO A 68 1.88 -17.29 37.53
C PRO A 68 1.75 -17.48 36.01
N THR A 69 0.53 -17.34 35.51
CA THR A 69 0.17 -17.54 34.10
C THR A 69 0.91 -16.58 33.16
N ASP A 70 1.15 -15.35 33.59
CA ASP A 70 1.86 -14.33 32.83
C ASP A 70 3.35 -14.63 32.68
N GLU A 71 4.00 -15.09 33.75
CA GLU A 71 5.38 -15.55 33.71
C GLU A 71 5.54 -16.79 32.82
N LYS A 72 4.61 -17.76 32.93
CA LYS A 72 4.59 -18.95 32.05
C LYS A 72 4.39 -18.55 30.59
N ALA A 73 3.49 -17.62 30.30
CA ALA A 73 3.27 -17.12 28.94
C ALA A 73 4.49 -16.39 28.38
N ALA A 74 5.21 -15.63 29.22
CA ALA A 74 6.46 -14.98 28.83
C ALA A 74 7.55 -16.00 28.48
N VAL A 75 7.68 -17.08 29.24
CA VAL A 75 8.60 -18.20 28.92
C VAL A 75 8.22 -18.90 27.61
N VAL A 76 6.92 -19.11 27.36
CA VAL A 76 6.46 -19.68 26.09
C VAL A 76 6.77 -18.75 24.91
N ASN A 77 6.52 -17.43 25.04
CA ASN A 77 6.86 -16.44 24.03
C ASN A 77 8.38 -16.37 23.79
N ALA A 78 9.19 -16.52 24.84
CA ALA A 78 10.64 -16.53 24.80
C ALA A 78 11.24 -17.73 24.04
N LEU A 79 10.57 -18.88 24.05
CA LEU A 79 10.95 -20.03 23.21
C LEU A 79 10.88 -19.68 21.72
N GLY A 80 9.97 -18.76 21.36
CA GLY A 80 9.78 -18.28 20.01
C GLY A 80 9.09 -19.29 19.11
N TRP A 81 9.34 -19.14 17.82
CA TRP A 81 8.75 -19.93 16.73
C TRP A 81 9.83 -20.22 15.68
N GLN A 82 9.56 -21.20 14.83
CA GLN A 82 10.42 -21.53 13.69
C GLN A 82 9.56 -21.74 12.44
N PHE A 83 10.04 -21.29 11.27
CA PHE A 83 9.30 -21.41 10.01
C PHE A 83 8.98 -22.86 9.65
N GLU A 84 9.92 -23.77 9.90
CA GLU A 84 9.77 -25.23 9.72
C GLU A 84 8.93 -25.90 10.81
N GLY A 85 8.41 -25.11 11.76
CA GLY A 85 7.74 -25.58 12.96
C GLY A 85 8.69 -26.07 14.05
N GLN A 86 8.13 -26.35 15.23
CA GLN A 86 8.84 -26.88 16.38
C GLN A 86 7.97 -27.92 17.12
N LYS A 87 8.50 -28.56 18.17
CA LYS A 87 7.82 -29.65 18.89
C LYS A 87 7.76 -29.41 20.40
N ASN A 88 7.71 -28.15 20.80
CA ASN A 88 7.74 -27.78 22.20
C ASN A 88 6.43 -28.14 22.91
N GLY A 89 5.30 -28.10 22.20
CA GLY A 89 4.02 -28.59 22.71
C GLY A 89 4.03 -30.11 23.01
N LEU A 90 4.63 -30.91 22.11
CA LEU A 90 4.81 -32.36 22.35
C LEU A 90 5.76 -32.62 23.54
N ALA A 91 6.87 -31.88 23.63
CA ALA A 91 7.81 -32.02 24.75
C ALA A 91 7.14 -31.71 26.10
N PHE A 92 6.37 -30.62 26.16
CA PHE A 92 5.61 -30.26 27.36
C PHE A 92 4.53 -31.29 27.70
N ALA A 93 3.79 -31.80 26.72
CA ALA A 93 2.77 -32.82 26.95
C ALA A 93 3.35 -34.14 27.50
N LYS A 94 4.53 -34.55 27.01
CA LYS A 94 5.27 -35.69 27.60
C LYS A 94 5.67 -35.41 29.05
N ALA A 95 6.16 -34.19 29.32
CA ALA A 95 6.53 -33.78 30.66
C ALA A 95 5.35 -33.79 31.65
N LEU A 96 4.14 -33.38 31.20
CA LEU A 96 2.90 -33.48 31.97
C LEU A 96 2.50 -34.94 32.26
N ALA A 97 2.64 -35.83 31.28
CA ALA A 97 2.36 -37.26 31.43
C ALA A 97 3.29 -37.92 32.46
N GLU A 98 4.60 -37.62 32.38
CA GLU A 98 5.61 -38.07 33.34
C GLU A 98 5.31 -37.57 34.76
N ALA A 99 5.00 -36.28 34.93
CA ALA A 99 4.66 -35.70 36.23
C ALA A 99 3.41 -36.33 36.88
N ARG A 100 2.52 -36.88 36.06
CA ARG A 100 1.27 -37.53 36.51
C ARG A 100 1.37 -39.05 36.56
N GLN A 101 2.53 -39.63 36.25
CA GLN A 101 2.71 -41.08 36.16
C GLN A 101 1.68 -41.76 35.23
N ALA A 102 1.31 -41.07 34.16
CA ALA A 102 0.28 -41.50 33.21
C ALA A 102 0.86 -41.64 31.80
N SER A 103 0.19 -42.40 30.94
CA SER A 103 0.53 -42.44 29.52
C SER A 103 -0.02 -41.20 28.81
N LEU A 104 0.75 -40.61 27.88
CA LEU A 104 0.29 -39.45 27.11
C LEU A 104 -1.03 -39.70 26.36
N PRO A 105 -1.26 -40.86 25.70
CA PRO A 105 -2.53 -41.15 25.03
C PRO A 105 -3.73 -41.28 25.97
N SER A 106 -3.52 -41.57 27.27
CA SER A 106 -4.61 -41.66 28.25
C SER A 106 -5.03 -40.31 28.81
N LEU A 107 -4.20 -39.27 28.69
CA LEU A 107 -4.52 -37.94 29.21
C LEU A 107 -5.63 -37.27 28.40
N ARG A 108 -6.58 -36.67 29.11
CA ARG A 108 -7.64 -35.83 28.58
C ARG A 108 -7.36 -34.37 28.92
N VAL A 109 -7.99 -33.46 28.20
CA VAL A 109 -7.89 -32.00 28.47
C VAL A 109 -8.26 -31.70 29.93
N GLY A 110 -9.33 -32.34 30.43
CA GLY A 110 -9.80 -32.18 31.81
C GLY A 110 -8.81 -32.62 32.89
N ASP A 111 -7.85 -33.48 32.56
CA ASP A 111 -6.94 -34.07 33.54
C ASP A 111 -5.78 -33.13 33.93
N ILE A 112 -5.53 -32.07 33.15
CA ILE A 112 -4.47 -31.08 33.39
C ILE A 112 -5.04 -29.75 33.88
N SER A 113 -4.24 -28.96 34.58
CA SER A 113 -4.69 -27.69 35.17
C SER A 113 -5.03 -26.66 34.07
N PRO A 114 -5.90 -25.68 34.34
CA PRO A 114 -6.17 -24.58 33.39
C PRO A 114 -4.90 -23.84 32.94
N ALA A 115 -3.94 -23.63 33.85
CA ALA A 115 -2.66 -23.01 33.51
C ALA A 115 -1.83 -23.88 32.54
N ASP A 116 -1.80 -25.20 32.75
CA ASP A 116 -1.11 -26.13 31.84
C ASP A 116 -1.79 -26.20 30.46
N ARG A 117 -3.13 -26.07 30.41
CA ARG A 117 -3.87 -25.97 29.15
C ARG A 117 -3.50 -24.69 28.39
N MET A 118 -3.35 -23.57 29.10
CA MET A 118 -2.87 -22.32 28.49
C MET A 118 -1.47 -22.50 27.91
N VAL A 119 -0.53 -23.05 28.70
CA VAL A 119 0.85 -23.29 28.24
C VAL A 119 0.88 -24.20 27.03
N LEU A 120 0.20 -25.35 27.09
CA LEU A 120 0.17 -26.30 25.98
C LEU A 120 -0.48 -25.70 24.74
N GLY A 121 -1.60 -24.99 24.90
CA GLY A 121 -2.29 -24.33 23.80
C GLY A 121 -1.41 -23.28 23.11
N TYR A 122 -0.70 -22.46 23.90
CA TYR A 122 0.20 -21.44 23.36
C TYR A 122 1.42 -22.05 22.66
N LEU A 123 2.03 -23.09 23.26
CA LEU A 123 3.13 -23.83 22.64
C LEU A 123 2.71 -24.44 21.31
N LEU A 124 1.56 -25.11 21.24
CA LEU A 124 1.07 -25.69 19.98
C LEU A 124 0.73 -24.63 18.93
N ALA A 125 0.28 -23.46 19.35
CA ALA A 125 0.07 -22.34 18.45
C ALA A 125 1.40 -21.82 17.88
N LEU A 126 2.49 -21.79 18.65
CA LEU A 126 3.82 -21.40 18.16
C LEU A 126 4.55 -22.53 17.42
N ASP A 127 4.23 -23.80 17.72
CA ASP A 127 4.78 -24.98 17.02
C ASP A 127 4.39 -25.00 15.54
N ASP A 128 3.18 -24.53 15.20
CA ASP A 128 2.68 -24.41 13.83
C ASP A 128 1.73 -23.21 13.72
N TYR A 129 2.26 -21.98 13.80
CA TYR A 129 1.47 -20.75 13.82
C TYR A 129 0.69 -20.47 12.53
N PHE A 130 1.03 -21.16 11.43
CA PHE A 130 0.28 -21.09 10.18
C PHE A 130 -0.97 -21.97 10.20
N LYS A 131 -0.96 -23.13 10.86
CA LYS A 131 -2.07 -24.11 10.80
C LYS A 131 -2.73 -24.40 12.13
N LEU A 132 -2.13 -23.99 13.24
CA LEU A 132 -2.61 -24.16 14.62
C LEU A 132 -3.02 -25.62 14.89
N LYS A 133 -2.11 -26.56 14.63
CA LYS A 133 -2.40 -28.00 14.67
C LYS A 133 -2.32 -28.57 16.10
N PRO A 134 -3.09 -29.63 16.41
CA PRO A 134 -2.86 -30.45 17.59
C PRO A 134 -1.54 -31.25 17.48
N ILE A 135 -1.09 -31.85 18.58
CA ILE A 135 0.06 -32.77 18.61
C ILE A 135 -0.08 -33.87 17.56
N GLN A 136 -1.26 -34.48 17.49
CA GLN A 136 -1.57 -35.55 16.56
C GLN A 136 -2.99 -35.37 16.01
N LYS A 137 -3.09 -35.02 14.72
CA LYS A 137 -4.38 -34.89 14.03
C LYS A 137 -5.14 -36.22 14.06
N GLY A 138 -6.40 -36.18 14.47
CA GLY A 138 -7.29 -37.34 14.54
C GLY A 138 -7.13 -38.20 15.80
N ALA A 139 -6.17 -37.88 16.68
CA ALA A 139 -6.10 -38.50 18.00
C ALA A 139 -7.26 -38.03 18.90
N ARG A 140 -7.51 -38.74 20.00
CA ARG A 140 -8.46 -38.34 21.06
C ARG A 140 -7.69 -37.75 22.26
N GLY A 141 -8.44 -37.13 23.18
CA GLY A 141 -7.87 -36.61 24.43
C GLY A 141 -6.90 -35.46 24.19
N LEU A 142 -5.88 -35.36 25.05
CA LEU A 142 -4.91 -34.26 25.03
C LEU A 142 -4.12 -34.18 23.71
N MET A 143 -3.82 -35.32 23.09
CA MET A 143 -3.05 -35.36 21.84
C MET A 143 -3.82 -34.82 20.63
N GLY A 144 -5.15 -34.90 20.66
CA GLY A 144 -6.03 -34.45 19.58
C GLY A 144 -6.56 -33.02 19.74
N ALA A 145 -6.38 -32.43 20.92
CA ALA A 145 -6.91 -31.10 21.25
C ALA A 145 -6.17 -30.00 20.48
N ALA A 146 -6.94 -29.15 19.80
CA ALA A 146 -6.38 -28.01 19.07
C ALA A 146 -5.92 -26.90 20.05
N PRO A 147 -4.97 -26.02 19.65
CA PRO A 147 -4.54 -24.88 20.46
C PRO A 147 -5.69 -24.04 21.02
N GLU A 148 -6.66 -23.71 20.16
CA GLU A 148 -7.82 -22.90 20.52
C GLU A 148 -8.75 -23.62 21.50
N GLU A 149 -8.91 -24.94 21.38
CA GLU A 149 -9.74 -25.74 22.31
C GLU A 149 -9.14 -25.74 23.72
N LEU A 150 -7.81 -25.91 23.82
CA LEU A 150 -7.08 -25.86 25.09
C LEU A 150 -7.23 -24.48 25.75
N LEU A 151 -7.06 -23.41 24.96
CA LEU A 151 -7.17 -22.03 25.44
C LEU A 151 -8.61 -21.63 25.78
N ASP A 152 -9.60 -22.09 25.03
CA ASP A 152 -11.02 -21.94 25.34
C ASP A 152 -11.37 -22.64 26.65
N SER A 153 -10.83 -23.85 26.88
CA SER A 153 -11.02 -24.57 28.14
C SER A 153 -10.34 -23.87 29.31
N ALA A 154 -9.11 -23.36 29.12
CA ALA A 154 -8.39 -22.60 30.16
C ALA A 154 -9.15 -21.32 30.54
N ALA A 155 -9.58 -20.53 29.55
CA ALA A 155 -10.28 -19.26 29.79
C ALA A 155 -11.67 -19.44 30.43
N ARG A 156 -12.32 -20.59 30.27
CA ARG A 156 -13.58 -20.89 30.96
C ARG A 156 -13.39 -21.15 32.46
N GLU A 157 -12.28 -21.79 32.84
CA GLU A 157 -11.98 -22.09 34.25
C GLU A 157 -11.20 -20.98 34.95
N LEU A 158 -10.53 -20.12 34.18
CA LEU A 158 -9.86 -18.90 34.66
C LEU A 158 -10.48 -17.65 34.01
N PRO A 159 -11.76 -17.34 34.25
CA PRO A 159 -12.46 -16.26 33.56
C PRO A 159 -11.90 -14.88 33.89
N ASP A 160 -11.30 -14.70 35.06
CA ASP A 160 -10.72 -13.44 35.53
C ASP A 160 -9.20 -13.34 35.34
N ASP A 161 -8.59 -14.29 34.63
CA ASP A 161 -7.16 -14.24 34.27
C ASP A 161 -6.98 -13.52 32.93
N PHE A 162 -6.45 -12.29 32.99
CA PHE A 162 -6.21 -11.47 31.81
C PHE A 162 -5.20 -12.10 30.85
N CYS A 163 -4.12 -12.70 31.36
CA CYS A 163 -3.09 -13.35 30.56
C CYS A 163 -3.70 -14.49 29.72
N VAL A 164 -4.46 -15.39 30.36
CA VAL A 164 -5.13 -16.50 29.66
C VAL A 164 -6.08 -15.97 28.59
N ALA A 165 -6.88 -14.96 28.89
CA ALA A 165 -7.78 -14.33 27.93
C ALA A 165 -7.02 -13.70 26.75
N MET A 166 -5.89 -13.04 27.03
CA MET A 166 -5.09 -12.36 26.01
C MET A 166 -4.35 -13.34 25.10
N ILE A 167 -3.72 -14.40 25.63
CA ILE A 167 -3.07 -15.43 24.81
C ILE A 167 -4.08 -16.11 23.89
N ARG A 168 -5.27 -16.43 24.41
CA ARG A 168 -6.38 -16.94 23.61
C ARG A 168 -6.75 -15.98 22.47
N ALA A 169 -6.87 -14.68 22.75
CA ALA A 169 -7.16 -13.67 21.74
C ALA A 169 -6.08 -13.60 20.66
N LEU A 170 -4.79 -13.64 21.02
CA LEU A 170 -3.69 -13.65 20.04
C LEU A 170 -3.73 -14.88 19.12
N VAL A 171 -4.06 -16.06 19.65
CA VAL A 171 -4.22 -17.28 18.83
C VAL A 171 -5.43 -17.19 17.89
N ARG A 172 -6.54 -16.60 18.35
CA ARG A 172 -7.70 -16.35 17.49
C ARG A 172 -7.42 -15.30 16.42
N ALA A 173 -6.70 -14.25 16.79
CA ALA A 173 -6.24 -13.22 15.87
C ALA A 173 -5.35 -13.83 14.78
N GLN A 174 -4.43 -14.73 15.14
CA GLN A 174 -3.63 -15.49 14.18
C GLN A 174 -4.50 -16.24 13.17
N LYS A 175 -5.51 -16.96 13.67
CA LYS A 175 -6.45 -17.72 12.82
C LYS A 175 -7.26 -16.84 11.88
N ALA A 176 -7.52 -15.60 12.27
CA ALA A 176 -8.31 -14.64 11.50
C ALA A 176 -7.51 -13.93 10.39
N MET A 177 -6.17 -13.96 10.42
CA MET A 177 -5.32 -13.21 9.50
C MET A 177 -5.61 -13.43 8.01
N ASP A 178 -5.93 -14.66 7.60
CA ASP A 178 -6.16 -14.96 6.18
C ASP A 178 -7.55 -14.55 5.70
N LYS A 179 -8.43 -14.07 6.60
CA LYS A 179 -9.86 -13.92 6.32
C LYS A 179 -10.42 -12.55 6.68
N ASN A 180 -10.06 -12.00 7.83
CA ASN A 180 -10.67 -10.78 8.35
C ASN A 180 -9.69 -10.03 9.26
N TRP A 181 -9.05 -9.00 8.72
CA TRP A 181 -8.07 -8.19 9.43
C TRP A 181 -8.70 -7.30 10.51
N CYS A 182 -9.97 -6.91 10.37
CA CYS A 182 -10.67 -6.25 11.49
C CYS A 182 -10.86 -7.21 12.67
N GLN A 183 -11.17 -8.48 12.39
CA GLN A 183 -11.29 -9.48 13.44
C GLN A 183 -9.97 -9.64 14.19
N VAL A 184 -8.82 -9.62 13.50
CA VAL A 184 -7.49 -9.64 14.12
C VAL A 184 -7.37 -8.57 15.20
N TYR A 185 -7.72 -7.32 14.89
CA TYR A 185 -7.73 -6.21 15.86
C TYR A 185 -8.73 -6.44 17.01
N ARG A 186 -9.98 -6.82 16.66
CA ARG A 186 -11.07 -6.96 17.63
C ARG A 186 -10.81 -8.04 18.69
N GLU A 187 -10.13 -9.13 18.35
CA GLU A 187 -9.82 -10.21 19.31
C GLU A 187 -9.06 -9.67 20.53
N SER A 188 -7.98 -8.91 20.33
CA SER A 188 -7.19 -8.34 21.43
C SER A 188 -7.90 -7.19 22.13
N THR A 189 -8.57 -6.31 21.37
CA THR A 189 -9.23 -5.12 21.93
C THR A 189 -10.39 -5.49 22.85
N ALA A 190 -11.17 -6.52 22.50
CA ALA A 190 -12.25 -7.01 23.36
C ALA A 190 -11.73 -7.49 24.74
N VAL A 191 -10.53 -8.07 24.80
CA VAL A 191 -9.90 -8.46 26.07
C VAL A 191 -9.41 -7.22 26.83
N LEU A 192 -8.77 -6.26 26.15
CA LEU A 192 -8.31 -5.02 26.78
C LEU A 192 -9.45 -4.19 27.39
N GLU A 193 -10.60 -4.13 26.71
CA GLU A 193 -11.79 -3.42 27.19
C GLU A 193 -12.47 -4.14 28.37
N ARG A 194 -12.50 -5.48 28.34
CA ARG A 194 -13.09 -6.28 29.41
C ARG A 194 -12.31 -6.17 30.74
N PHE A 195 -10.99 -6.05 30.68
CA PHE A 195 -10.12 -6.03 31.84
C PHE A 195 -9.55 -4.63 32.09
N ALA A 196 -10.06 -3.96 33.13
CA ALA A 196 -9.50 -2.71 33.62
C ALA A 196 -7.99 -2.88 33.95
N PRO A 197 -7.16 -1.84 33.76
CA PRO A 197 -5.70 -1.94 33.90
C PRO A 197 -5.21 -2.62 35.19
N GLU A 198 -5.84 -2.35 36.32
CA GLU A 198 -5.54 -2.90 37.64
C GLU A 198 -5.89 -4.41 37.79
N ARG A 199 -6.71 -4.94 36.90
CA ARG A 199 -7.09 -6.37 36.83
C ARG A 199 -6.22 -7.16 35.84
N ARG A 200 -5.25 -6.52 35.18
CA ARG A 200 -4.38 -7.16 34.21
C ARG A 200 -3.18 -7.79 34.94
N ASN A 201 -3.05 -9.11 34.86
CA ASN A 201 -1.92 -9.84 35.44
C ASN A 201 -0.72 -9.97 34.48
N LEU A 202 -0.71 -9.31 33.32
CA LEU A 202 0.50 -9.13 32.49
C LEU A 202 1.23 -7.85 32.89
N ARG A 203 2.57 -7.85 32.87
CA ARG A 203 3.37 -6.64 33.09
C ARG A 203 2.99 -5.54 32.09
N PRO A 204 2.90 -4.26 32.52
CA PRO A 204 2.46 -3.16 31.65
C PRO A 204 3.25 -3.05 30.33
N ALA A 205 4.54 -3.34 30.34
CA ALA A 205 5.38 -3.32 29.15
C ALA A 205 4.97 -4.39 28.10
N ALA A 206 4.53 -5.57 28.54
CA ALA A 206 4.01 -6.62 27.66
C ALA A 206 2.66 -6.22 27.07
N VAL A 207 1.78 -5.62 27.88
CA VAL A 207 0.47 -5.09 27.41
C VAL A 207 0.68 -4.04 26.33
N LYS A 208 1.59 -3.07 26.55
CA LYS A 208 1.93 -2.04 25.57
C LYS A 208 2.53 -2.62 24.28
N SER A 209 3.24 -3.74 24.37
CA SER A 209 3.75 -4.49 23.21
C SER A 209 2.61 -5.00 22.35
N ILE A 210 1.62 -5.64 22.97
CA ILE A 210 0.40 -6.14 22.31
C ILE A 210 -0.40 -4.99 21.70
N GLU A 211 -0.72 -3.95 22.48
CA GLU A 211 -1.53 -2.81 22.04
C GLU A 211 -0.94 -2.14 20.80
N ARG A 212 0.37 -1.88 20.81
CA ARG A 212 1.09 -1.27 19.70
C ARG A 212 1.05 -2.12 18.43
N TYR A 213 1.26 -3.42 18.55
CA TYR A 213 1.31 -4.30 17.39
C TYR A 213 -0.09 -4.57 16.83
N MET A 214 -1.03 -4.94 17.70
CA MET A 214 -2.40 -5.24 17.29
C MET A 214 -3.11 -3.99 16.78
N GLY A 215 -2.78 -2.80 17.30
CA GLY A 215 -3.30 -1.51 16.82
C GLY A 215 -3.01 -1.23 15.35
N LEU A 216 -1.98 -1.85 14.75
CA LEU A 216 -1.71 -1.74 13.31
C LEU A 216 -2.87 -2.25 12.44
N TYR A 217 -3.69 -3.15 12.99
CA TYR A 217 -4.85 -3.72 12.32
C TYR A 217 -6.13 -2.89 12.48
N GLU A 218 -6.16 -1.86 13.33
CA GLU A 218 -7.35 -1.04 13.62
C GLU A 218 -7.94 -0.44 12.34
N LYS A 219 -7.08 -0.03 11.41
CA LYS A 219 -7.46 0.58 10.13
C LYS A 219 -8.28 -0.32 9.21
N HIS A 220 -8.27 -1.63 9.46
CA HIS A 220 -9.09 -2.59 8.72
C HIS A 220 -10.50 -2.73 9.29
N CYS A 221 -10.79 -2.13 10.45
CA CYS A 221 -12.13 -2.09 11.00
C CYS A 221 -12.93 -0.92 10.44
N PRO A 222 -14.09 -1.18 9.79
CA PRO A 222 -15.00 -0.12 9.40
C PRO A 222 -15.32 0.78 10.58
N ASP A 223 -15.36 2.09 10.32
CA ASP A 223 -15.68 3.15 11.29
C ASP A 223 -14.67 3.39 12.42
N SER A 224 -13.54 2.67 12.46
CA SER A 224 -12.51 2.96 13.44
C SER A 224 -11.87 4.34 13.19
N PRO A 225 -11.40 5.05 14.23
CA PRO A 225 -10.62 6.26 14.06
C PRO A 225 -9.43 6.08 13.11
N ALA A 226 -8.74 4.93 13.15
CA ALA A 226 -7.65 4.64 12.22
C ALA A 226 -8.12 4.49 10.77
N ALA A 227 -9.24 3.79 10.52
CA ALA A 227 -9.78 3.63 9.17
C ALA A 227 -10.24 4.97 8.58
N ARG A 228 -10.87 5.81 9.41
CA ARG A 228 -11.26 7.18 9.01
C ARG A 228 -10.05 8.02 8.67
N ARG A 229 -8.98 7.97 9.49
CA ARG A 229 -7.72 8.66 9.19
C ARG A 229 -7.08 8.17 7.88
N GLU A 230 -7.02 6.87 7.65
CA GLU A 230 -6.44 6.32 6.41
C GLU A 230 -7.27 6.71 5.18
N ALA A 231 -8.61 6.67 5.27
CA ALA A 231 -9.50 7.13 4.20
C ALA A 231 -9.32 8.62 3.91
N GLN A 232 -9.15 9.43 4.96
CA GLN A 232 -8.87 10.86 4.86
C GLN A 232 -7.50 11.13 4.20
N GLU A 233 -6.45 10.44 4.66
CA GLU A 233 -5.10 10.54 4.08
C GLU A 233 -5.10 10.12 2.62
N ALA A 234 -5.89 9.11 2.25
CA ALA A 234 -6.05 8.69 0.86
C ALA A 234 -6.65 9.78 -0.03
N LEU A 235 -7.53 10.64 0.50
CA LEU A 235 -8.06 11.79 -0.24
C LEU A 235 -6.99 12.85 -0.53
N ASN A 236 -5.86 12.85 0.19
CA ASN A 236 -4.76 13.78 0.00
C ASN A 236 -3.63 13.23 -0.89
N GLN A 237 -3.72 11.95 -1.29
CA GLN A 237 -2.77 11.30 -2.20
C GLN A 237 -3.22 11.50 -3.65
N ILE A 238 -2.71 12.54 -4.30
CA ILE A 238 -3.23 13.00 -5.59
C ILE A 238 -2.44 12.36 -6.75
N TYR A 239 -3.16 11.80 -7.72
CA TYR A 239 -2.61 11.13 -8.89
C TYR A 239 -2.69 11.97 -10.16
N SER A 240 -3.78 12.68 -10.36
CA SER A 240 -4.03 13.46 -11.58
C SER A 240 -4.88 14.70 -11.29
N LEU A 241 -4.65 15.74 -12.07
CA LEU A 241 -5.37 17.01 -11.97
C LEU A 241 -6.09 17.33 -13.29
N ALA A 242 -7.24 17.98 -13.18
CA ALA A 242 -7.92 18.62 -14.29
C ALA A 242 -8.58 19.92 -13.83
N ARG A 243 -8.92 20.76 -14.81
CA ARG A 243 -9.60 22.04 -14.57
C ARG A 243 -11.01 22.02 -15.17
N LEU A 244 -11.95 22.64 -14.46
CA LEU A 244 -13.29 22.94 -14.94
C LEU A 244 -13.68 24.37 -14.58
N GLY A 245 -13.54 25.30 -15.52
CA GLY A 245 -13.69 26.72 -15.21
C GLY A 245 -12.61 27.15 -14.21
N ASP A 246 -13.03 27.73 -13.09
CA ASP A 246 -12.15 28.10 -11.97
C ASP A 246 -11.81 26.92 -11.04
N GLN A 247 -12.54 25.82 -11.12
CA GLN A 247 -12.36 24.68 -10.21
C GLN A 247 -11.14 23.83 -10.56
N ILE A 248 -10.48 23.35 -9.51
CA ILE A 248 -9.43 22.33 -9.59
C ILE A 248 -10.01 21.00 -9.14
N VAL A 249 -10.05 20.04 -10.07
CA VAL A 249 -10.53 18.68 -9.81
C VAL A 249 -9.33 17.76 -9.70
N ALA A 250 -9.25 17.01 -8.61
CA ALA A 250 -8.17 16.10 -8.32
C ALA A 250 -8.68 14.65 -8.23
N GLY A 251 -8.03 13.76 -8.96
CA GLY A 251 -8.13 12.32 -8.76
C GLY A 251 -7.13 11.88 -7.70
N THR A 252 -7.61 11.17 -6.69
CA THR A 252 -6.86 10.82 -5.48
C THR A 252 -6.96 9.33 -5.17
N GLN A 253 -6.21 8.84 -4.19
CA GLN A 253 -6.34 7.47 -3.73
C GLN A 253 -7.72 7.19 -3.11
N GLY A 254 -8.28 8.20 -2.45
CA GLY A 254 -9.56 8.14 -1.74
C GLY A 254 -10.77 8.60 -2.57
N GLY A 255 -10.57 9.06 -3.81
CA GLY A 255 -11.64 9.35 -4.74
C GLY A 255 -11.41 10.58 -5.59
N VAL A 256 -12.45 11.41 -5.76
CA VAL A 256 -12.37 12.69 -6.46
C VAL A 256 -12.59 13.82 -5.47
N VAL A 257 -11.73 14.83 -5.51
CA VAL A 257 -11.82 16.02 -4.65
C VAL A 257 -11.84 17.26 -5.52
N VAL A 258 -12.73 18.20 -5.23
CA VAL A 258 -12.87 19.45 -5.98
C VAL A 258 -12.59 20.62 -5.06
N TRP A 259 -11.69 21.51 -5.49
CA TRP A 259 -11.38 22.75 -4.80
C TRP A 259 -11.73 23.95 -5.66
N GLN A 260 -12.13 25.04 -4.99
CA GLN A 260 -12.12 26.37 -5.58
C GLN A 260 -10.84 27.10 -5.16
N PRO A 261 -10.13 27.76 -6.10
CA PRO A 261 -8.97 28.58 -5.77
C PRO A 261 -9.30 29.60 -4.67
N GLY A 262 -8.49 29.61 -3.60
CA GLY A 262 -8.72 30.45 -2.43
C GLY A 262 -9.61 29.85 -1.33
N GLN A 263 -10.29 28.73 -1.59
CA GLN A 263 -11.01 27.96 -0.58
C GLN A 263 -10.22 26.71 -0.20
N LYS A 264 -9.72 26.66 1.05
CA LYS A 264 -8.92 25.54 1.54
C LYS A 264 -9.73 24.26 1.75
N THR A 265 -11.01 24.41 2.10
CA THR A 265 -11.96 23.31 2.20
C THR A 265 -12.43 22.89 0.81
N PRO A 266 -12.48 21.58 0.50
CA PRO A 266 -13.07 21.10 -0.75
C PRO A 266 -14.53 21.54 -0.89
N VAL A 267 -14.94 21.89 -2.10
CA VAL A 267 -16.35 22.19 -2.42
C VAL A 267 -17.15 20.92 -2.68
N ALA A 268 -16.49 19.83 -3.09
CA ALA A 268 -17.12 18.55 -3.30
C ALA A 268 -16.10 17.40 -3.13
N VAL A 269 -16.57 16.27 -2.60
CA VAL A 269 -15.80 15.04 -2.46
C VAL A 269 -16.66 13.86 -2.91
N PHE A 270 -16.10 12.99 -3.74
CA PHE A 270 -16.70 11.72 -4.14
C PHE A 270 -15.80 10.56 -3.71
N PRO A 271 -16.18 9.80 -2.66
CA PRO A 271 -15.38 8.67 -2.20
C PRO A 271 -15.33 7.56 -3.25
N ALA A 272 -14.12 7.18 -3.65
CA ALA A 272 -13.87 6.07 -4.56
C ALA A 272 -12.46 5.54 -4.36
N PHE A 273 -12.19 4.30 -4.74
CA PHE A 273 -10.84 3.76 -4.63
C PHE A 273 -10.04 4.09 -5.89
N ILE A 274 -8.90 4.77 -5.71
CA ILE A 274 -7.89 5.13 -6.73
C ILE A 274 -8.53 5.73 -7.99
N CYS A 275 -8.60 7.05 -8.06
CA CYS A 275 -8.94 7.77 -9.27
C CYS A 275 -7.68 8.43 -9.85
N ASP A 276 -7.07 7.83 -10.87
CA ASP A 276 -5.73 8.19 -11.34
C ASP A 276 -5.66 8.83 -12.73
N HIS A 277 -6.82 8.94 -13.40
CA HIS A 277 -6.92 9.51 -14.74
C HIS A 277 -8.09 10.48 -14.84
N LEU A 278 -7.79 11.77 -15.06
CA LEU A 278 -8.79 12.79 -15.27
C LEU A 278 -8.71 13.34 -16.70
N VAL A 279 -9.87 13.64 -17.26
CA VAL A 279 -9.98 14.35 -18.55
C VAL A 279 -11.16 15.32 -18.51
N THR A 280 -10.93 16.55 -18.96
CA THR A 280 -12.01 17.51 -19.20
C THR A 280 -12.62 17.25 -20.57
N PHE A 281 -13.95 17.08 -20.62
CA PHE A 281 -14.71 16.89 -21.86
C PHE A 281 -16.01 17.67 -21.82
N GLY A 282 -16.16 18.61 -22.74
CA GLY A 282 -17.28 19.55 -22.72
C GLY A 282 -17.24 20.44 -21.47
N ASN A 283 -18.32 20.44 -20.70
CA ASN A 283 -18.48 21.19 -19.45
C ASN A 283 -18.34 20.30 -18.20
N ALA A 284 -17.59 19.21 -18.29
CA ALA A 284 -17.41 18.27 -17.18
C ALA A 284 -16.00 17.70 -17.14
N VAL A 285 -15.61 17.20 -15.97
CA VAL A 285 -14.42 16.38 -15.76
C VAL A 285 -14.85 14.94 -15.54
N PHE A 286 -14.20 14.02 -16.24
CA PHE A 286 -14.38 12.59 -16.05
C PHE A 286 -13.14 12.02 -15.37
N ALA A 287 -13.32 11.39 -14.22
CA ALA A 287 -12.30 10.67 -13.47
C ALA A 287 -12.50 9.17 -13.66
N GLY A 288 -11.43 8.49 -14.05
CA GLY A 288 -11.37 7.05 -14.07
C GLY A 288 -10.90 6.53 -12.73
N CYS A 289 -11.69 5.66 -12.11
CA CYS A 289 -11.38 5.04 -10.84
C CYS A 289 -11.36 3.50 -10.98
N ASP A 290 -10.95 2.78 -9.94
CA ASP A 290 -10.88 1.30 -9.93
C ASP A 290 -12.17 0.62 -10.41
N ARG A 291 -13.31 1.14 -9.98
CA ARG A 291 -14.62 0.47 -10.17
C ARG A 291 -15.60 1.21 -11.05
N GLN A 292 -15.29 2.42 -11.47
CA GLN A 292 -16.25 3.27 -12.17
C GLN A 292 -15.56 4.44 -12.86
N VAL A 293 -16.27 5.05 -13.80
CA VAL A 293 -15.98 6.40 -14.26
C VAL A 293 -16.90 7.35 -13.52
N VAL A 294 -16.36 8.43 -12.97
CA VAL A 294 -17.09 9.47 -12.25
C VAL A 294 -17.05 10.76 -13.08
N ARG A 295 -18.21 11.36 -13.34
CA ARG A 295 -18.32 12.69 -13.95
C ARG A 295 -18.60 13.73 -12.88
N TRP A 296 -17.89 14.84 -12.91
CA TRP A 296 -18.20 16.08 -12.21
C TRP A 296 -18.57 17.15 -13.24
N ASP A 297 -19.77 17.71 -13.16
CA ASP A 297 -20.27 18.73 -14.11
C ASP A 297 -20.23 20.17 -13.57
N GLY A 298 -19.49 20.38 -12.47
CA GLY A 298 -19.40 21.67 -11.77
C GLY A 298 -20.38 21.80 -10.60
N ASN A 299 -21.36 20.90 -10.50
CA ASN A 299 -22.36 20.92 -9.43
C ASN A 299 -22.60 19.55 -8.78
N ALA A 300 -22.65 18.46 -9.56
CA ALA A 300 -22.95 17.14 -9.05
C ALA A 300 -22.04 16.05 -9.63
N PHE A 301 -21.86 14.98 -8.85
CA PHE A 301 -21.21 13.76 -9.31
C PHE A 301 -22.20 12.78 -9.94
N ARG A 302 -21.76 12.09 -10.98
CA ARG A 302 -22.50 10.97 -11.60
C ARG A 302 -21.56 9.83 -11.96
N SER A 303 -21.95 8.60 -11.61
CA SER A 303 -21.18 7.39 -11.89
C SER A 303 -21.62 6.68 -13.18
N TYR A 304 -20.66 6.01 -13.83
CA TYR A 304 -20.83 5.17 -15.01
C TYR A 304 -19.93 3.93 -14.90
N LEU A 305 -20.24 2.90 -15.70
CA LEU A 305 -19.38 1.74 -15.91
C LEU A 305 -18.98 1.02 -14.60
N GLU A 306 -19.94 0.72 -13.74
CA GLU A 306 -19.66 0.02 -12.48
C GLU A 306 -19.03 -1.37 -12.71
N ASN A 307 -17.98 -1.67 -11.95
CA ASN A 307 -17.36 -2.98 -11.88
C ASN A 307 -17.18 -3.41 -10.42
N THR A 308 -17.53 -4.66 -10.13
CA THR A 308 -17.36 -5.27 -8.81
C THR A 308 -16.11 -6.13 -8.70
N ALA A 309 -15.41 -6.37 -9.81
CA ALA A 309 -14.16 -7.12 -9.81
C ALA A 309 -13.04 -6.33 -9.10
N ASN A 310 -12.26 -7.03 -8.28
CA ASN A 310 -11.04 -6.51 -7.67
C ASN A 310 -9.85 -7.06 -8.45
N ASP A 311 -9.61 -6.53 -9.66
CA ASP A 311 -8.61 -7.02 -10.61
C ASP A 311 -7.44 -6.04 -10.82
N ALA A 312 -7.34 -5.02 -9.95
CA ALA A 312 -6.33 -3.95 -10.01
C ALA A 312 -6.26 -3.26 -11.40
N THR A 313 -7.37 -3.26 -12.13
CA THR A 313 -7.52 -2.55 -13.39
C THR A 313 -8.42 -1.35 -13.16
N TYR A 314 -7.95 -0.17 -13.55
CA TYR A 314 -8.68 1.09 -13.39
C TYR A 314 -9.34 1.49 -14.71
N TYR A 315 -10.42 2.26 -14.60
CA TYR A 315 -10.90 3.01 -15.76
C TYR A 315 -9.92 4.14 -16.07
N ALA A 316 -9.65 4.37 -17.36
CA ALA A 316 -8.82 5.47 -17.84
C ALA A 316 -9.61 6.27 -18.88
N PRO A 317 -10.31 7.36 -18.50
CA PRO A 317 -10.97 8.23 -19.46
C PRO A 317 -9.94 9.04 -20.23
N MET A 318 -10.18 9.24 -21.52
CA MET A 318 -9.27 9.95 -22.41
C MET A 318 -10.02 10.53 -23.60
N LEU A 319 -9.43 11.54 -24.25
CA LEU A 319 -9.89 11.98 -25.56
C LEU A 319 -9.40 10.99 -26.62
N GLY A 320 -10.34 10.32 -27.27
CA GLY A 320 -10.11 9.43 -28.41
C GLY A 320 -10.13 10.16 -29.76
N PRO A 321 -9.95 9.43 -30.86
CA PRO A 321 -9.95 10.00 -32.21
C PRO A 321 -11.20 10.83 -32.50
N GLY A 322 -11.00 12.00 -33.13
CA GLY A 322 -12.08 12.96 -33.40
C GLY A 322 -12.58 13.70 -32.16
N GLY A 323 -11.81 13.71 -31.06
CA GLY A 323 -12.15 14.41 -29.82
C GLY A 323 -13.26 13.74 -29.00
N LYS A 324 -13.64 12.49 -29.32
CA LYS A 324 -14.68 11.76 -28.59
C LYS A 324 -14.15 11.31 -27.23
N LEU A 325 -14.93 11.45 -26.17
CA LEU A 325 -14.57 10.90 -24.87
C LEU A 325 -14.67 9.37 -24.88
N TRP A 326 -13.56 8.71 -24.56
CA TRP A 326 -13.47 7.27 -24.36
C TRP A 326 -13.12 6.94 -22.91
N ALA A 327 -13.39 5.71 -22.49
CA ALA A 327 -12.88 5.12 -21.25
C ALA A 327 -12.31 3.73 -21.55
N ARG A 328 -11.10 3.46 -21.05
CA ARG A 328 -10.44 2.15 -21.16
C ARG A 328 -10.52 1.39 -19.85
N TYR A 329 -10.69 0.08 -19.93
CA TYR A 329 -10.60 -0.82 -18.78
C TYR A 329 -9.90 -2.11 -19.19
N GLY A 330 -8.60 -2.21 -18.91
CA GLY A 330 -7.77 -3.29 -19.44
C GLY A 330 -7.80 -3.30 -20.97
N ARG A 331 -8.33 -4.38 -21.57
CA ARG A 331 -8.55 -4.52 -23.03
C ARG A 331 -9.94 -4.08 -23.50
N ARG A 332 -10.80 -3.60 -22.60
CA ARG A 332 -12.14 -3.10 -22.95
C ARG A 332 -12.06 -1.61 -23.23
N THR A 333 -12.90 -1.14 -24.14
CA THR A 333 -12.98 0.28 -24.49
C THR A 333 -14.43 0.67 -24.67
N TYR A 334 -14.75 1.85 -24.17
CA TYR A 334 -16.08 2.41 -24.19
C TYR A 334 -16.00 3.82 -24.77
N ALA A 335 -16.96 4.19 -25.61
CA ALA A 335 -17.14 5.56 -26.07
C ALA A 335 -18.33 6.20 -25.35
N TYR A 336 -18.20 7.46 -24.98
CA TYR A 336 -19.28 8.21 -24.36
C TYR A 336 -20.22 8.77 -25.44
N ASP A 337 -21.50 8.44 -25.34
CA ASP A 337 -22.59 9.05 -26.09
C ASP A 337 -23.15 10.22 -25.29
N ALA A 338 -22.78 11.44 -25.67
CA ALA A 338 -23.21 12.65 -24.98
C ALA A 338 -24.72 12.94 -25.11
N ILE A 339 -25.37 12.44 -26.17
CA ILE A 339 -26.82 12.63 -26.37
C ILE A 339 -27.59 11.74 -25.39
N ARG A 340 -27.14 10.50 -25.21
CA ARG A 340 -27.76 9.52 -24.30
C ARG A 340 -27.22 9.56 -22.88
N ASP A 341 -26.19 10.37 -22.64
CA ASP A 341 -25.46 10.47 -21.38
C ASP A 341 -25.06 9.09 -20.81
N ARG A 342 -24.39 8.29 -21.64
CA ARG A 342 -23.93 6.93 -21.26
C ARG A 342 -22.70 6.49 -22.03
N PHE A 343 -21.97 5.53 -21.48
CA PHE A 343 -20.89 4.85 -22.17
C PHE A 343 -21.41 3.62 -22.92
N GLU A 344 -20.96 3.46 -24.17
CA GLU A 344 -21.25 2.30 -25.02
C GLU A 344 -19.95 1.57 -25.33
N ARG A 345 -19.96 0.25 -25.21
CA ARG A 345 -18.77 -0.56 -25.53
C ARG A 345 -18.49 -0.49 -27.02
N ILE A 346 -17.24 -0.26 -27.37
CA ILE A 346 -16.75 -0.26 -28.76
C ILE A 346 -15.70 -1.35 -28.95
N GLU A 347 -15.36 -1.64 -30.21
CA GLU A 347 -14.22 -2.48 -30.53
C GLU A 347 -12.94 -1.82 -30.00
N SER A 348 -12.12 -2.61 -29.32
CA SER A 348 -10.93 -2.10 -28.69
C SER A 348 -9.81 -1.95 -29.72
N PRO A 349 -9.23 -0.75 -29.91
CA PRO A 349 -8.20 -0.53 -30.93
C PRO A 349 -6.81 -1.05 -30.52
N TRP A 350 -6.63 -1.52 -29.28
CA TRP A 350 -5.35 -1.94 -28.73
C TRP A 350 -5.18 -3.46 -28.80
N GLY A 351 -3.99 -3.91 -29.22
CA GLY A 351 -3.63 -5.34 -29.22
C GLY A 351 -3.27 -5.90 -27.84
N ALA A 352 -3.00 -5.03 -26.85
CA ALA A 352 -2.63 -5.40 -25.49
C ALA A 352 -3.21 -4.41 -24.47
N SER A 353 -3.09 -4.70 -23.18
CA SER A 353 -3.46 -3.72 -22.15
C SER A 353 -2.46 -2.56 -22.20
N ALA A 354 -2.92 -1.40 -22.61
CA ALA A 354 -2.11 -0.18 -22.55
C ALA A 354 -1.82 0.17 -21.08
N TYR A 355 -0.65 0.70 -20.79
CA TYR A 355 -0.35 1.31 -19.50
C TYR A 355 -0.94 2.72 -19.47
N ASP A 356 -0.59 3.52 -20.47
CA ASP A 356 -1.17 4.83 -20.76
C ASP A 356 -1.48 4.96 -22.25
N ALA A 357 -2.41 5.84 -22.61
CA ALA A 357 -2.83 6.06 -23.99
C ALA A 357 -3.40 7.47 -24.21
N CYS A 358 -3.17 8.02 -25.41
CA CYS A 358 -3.69 9.31 -25.83
C CYS A 358 -3.81 9.37 -27.36
N VAL A 359 -4.41 10.44 -27.89
CA VAL A 359 -4.29 10.78 -29.31
C VAL A 359 -3.10 11.71 -29.48
N GLY A 360 -2.16 11.32 -30.34
CA GLY A 360 -0.97 12.12 -30.62
C GLY A 360 -1.25 13.26 -31.60
N PRO A 361 -0.24 14.11 -31.86
CA PRO A 361 -0.38 15.28 -32.73
C PRO A 361 -0.69 14.92 -34.20
N ASP A 362 -0.44 13.68 -34.59
CA ASP A 362 -0.76 13.16 -35.93
C ASP A 362 -2.17 12.56 -36.03
N GLY A 363 -3.00 12.74 -34.99
CA GLY A 363 -4.36 12.19 -34.90
C GLY A 363 -4.41 10.67 -34.72
N LYS A 364 -3.26 10.01 -34.63
CA LYS A 364 -3.20 8.56 -34.37
C LYS A 364 -3.29 8.30 -32.88
N LEU A 365 -3.64 7.06 -32.56
CA LEU A 365 -3.67 6.56 -31.21
C LEU A 365 -2.26 6.19 -30.76
N TRP A 366 -1.80 6.77 -29.67
CA TRP A 366 -0.53 6.44 -29.03
C TRP A 366 -0.78 5.70 -27.74
N TRP A 367 0.00 4.65 -27.47
CA TRP A 367 -0.13 3.89 -26.23
C TRP A 367 1.19 3.27 -25.77
N ILE A 368 1.36 3.14 -24.46
CA ILE A 368 2.53 2.54 -23.83
C ILE A 368 2.21 1.08 -23.52
N ALA A 369 3.03 0.16 -24.03
CA ALA A 369 3.12 -1.19 -23.46
C ALA A 369 4.20 -1.15 -22.38
N PHE A 370 3.78 -1.23 -21.11
CA PHE A 370 4.65 -0.98 -19.95
C PHE A 370 5.98 -1.73 -20.05
N LEU A 371 7.11 -1.01 -20.02
CA LEU A 371 8.49 -1.53 -20.16
C LEU A 371 8.79 -2.33 -21.44
N HIS A 372 7.91 -2.33 -22.43
CA HIS A 372 8.08 -3.12 -23.67
C HIS A 372 8.27 -2.25 -24.91
N ALA A 373 7.41 -1.26 -25.13
CA ALA A 373 7.42 -0.40 -26.32
C ALA A 373 6.45 0.79 -26.18
N ILE A 374 6.63 1.78 -27.04
CA ILE A 374 5.61 2.76 -27.39
C ILE A 374 4.98 2.34 -28.72
N TYR A 375 3.68 2.57 -28.89
CA TYR A 375 3.00 2.32 -30.15
C TYR A 375 2.41 3.62 -30.71
N ARG A 376 2.52 3.78 -32.02
CA ARG A 376 1.91 4.86 -32.83
C ARG A 376 0.96 4.21 -33.83
N GLY A 377 -0.32 4.11 -33.46
CA GLY A 377 -1.28 3.25 -34.14
C GLY A 377 -0.85 1.78 -34.05
N LYS A 378 -0.50 1.18 -35.20
CA LYS A 378 0.04 -0.18 -35.29
C LYS A 378 1.57 -0.23 -35.32
N GLU A 379 2.23 0.92 -35.48
CA GLU A 379 3.69 1.01 -35.52
C GLU A 379 4.26 0.82 -34.12
N ARG A 380 5.21 -0.10 -33.96
CA ARG A 380 5.92 -0.34 -32.71
C ARG A 380 7.22 0.43 -32.66
N ILE A 381 7.34 1.34 -31.70
CA ILE A 381 8.57 2.07 -31.38
C ILE A 381 9.27 1.35 -30.23
N ALA A 382 10.42 0.75 -30.52
CA ALA A 382 11.22 0.06 -29.51
C ALA A 382 11.79 1.04 -28.48
N LEU A 383 11.86 0.61 -27.22
CA LEU A 383 12.59 1.34 -26.18
C LEU A 383 14.10 1.29 -26.46
N LYS A 384 14.85 2.29 -26.01
CA LYS A 384 16.30 2.44 -26.24
C LYS A 384 16.67 2.38 -27.74
N SER A 385 15.82 2.97 -28.58
CA SER A 385 16.03 3.06 -30.03
C SER A 385 16.43 4.47 -30.44
N ASP A 386 16.79 4.64 -31.72
CA ASP A 386 17.04 5.96 -32.30
C ASP A 386 15.80 6.86 -32.28
N VAL A 387 14.59 6.29 -32.33
CA VAL A 387 13.33 7.04 -32.30
C VAL A 387 12.95 7.41 -30.87
N TYR A 388 13.06 6.47 -29.94
CA TYR A 388 12.79 6.68 -28.51
C TYR A 388 13.95 6.11 -27.67
N PRO A 389 14.90 6.96 -27.23
CA PRO A 389 16.08 6.52 -26.50
C PRO A 389 15.79 6.19 -25.01
N GLY A 390 14.61 6.53 -24.50
CA GLY A 390 14.18 6.20 -23.13
C GLY A 390 13.93 4.70 -22.92
N SER A 391 13.71 4.30 -21.66
CA SER A 391 13.58 2.88 -21.28
C SER A 391 12.46 2.56 -20.31
N ASP A 392 11.84 3.56 -19.70
CA ASP A 392 10.74 3.38 -18.76
C ASP A 392 9.65 4.43 -18.98
N PRO A 393 8.99 4.44 -20.15
CA PRO A 393 7.90 5.37 -20.41
C PRO A 393 6.72 5.05 -19.49
N ARG A 394 6.20 6.06 -18.81
CA ARG A 394 5.09 5.94 -17.85
C ARG A 394 3.85 6.67 -18.30
N ALA A 395 4.00 7.82 -18.93
CA ALA A 395 2.84 8.59 -19.33
C ALA A 395 3.11 9.48 -20.52
N PHE A 396 2.05 9.75 -21.30
CA PHE A 396 2.05 10.81 -22.28
C PHE A 396 1.58 12.12 -21.63
N ARG A 397 2.11 13.23 -22.12
CA ARG A 397 1.67 14.57 -21.75
C ARG A 397 1.56 15.43 -22.99
N THR A 398 0.65 16.39 -22.93
CA THR A 398 0.55 17.45 -23.92
C THR A 398 0.54 18.76 -23.16
N ASP A 399 1.46 19.65 -23.51
CA ASP A 399 1.47 20.99 -22.93
C ASP A 399 0.52 21.93 -23.67
N GLU A 400 0.44 23.15 -23.21
CA GLU A 400 -0.45 24.20 -23.68
C GLU A 400 -0.11 24.67 -25.11
N LEU A 401 1.06 24.32 -25.63
CA LEU A 401 1.43 24.53 -27.04
C LEU A 401 1.03 23.35 -27.94
N GLY A 402 0.40 22.31 -27.39
CA GLY A 402 0.09 21.08 -28.10
C GLY A 402 1.31 20.20 -28.38
N ARG A 403 2.46 20.49 -27.73
CA ARG A 403 3.66 19.67 -27.91
C ARG A 403 3.47 18.33 -27.20
N PHE A 404 4.01 17.28 -27.79
CA PHE A 404 3.80 15.92 -27.33
C PHE A 404 5.00 15.41 -26.55
N TRP A 405 4.75 14.97 -25.32
CA TRP A 405 5.79 14.57 -24.38
C TRP A 405 5.60 13.15 -23.88
N VAL A 406 6.70 12.53 -23.46
CA VAL A 406 6.71 11.26 -22.72
C VAL A 406 7.43 11.47 -21.40
N ALA A 407 6.74 11.16 -20.31
CA ALA A 407 7.32 11.03 -18.99
C ALA A 407 8.01 9.65 -18.87
N ASP A 408 9.32 9.66 -18.65
CA ASP A 408 10.16 8.47 -18.52
C ASP A 408 10.80 8.40 -17.13
N PHE A 409 10.55 7.30 -16.44
CA PHE A 409 10.97 7.15 -15.06
C PHE A 409 12.48 6.96 -14.90
N ASN A 410 13.19 6.54 -15.94
CA ASN A 410 14.63 6.29 -15.90
C ASN A 410 15.44 7.48 -16.45
N ALA A 411 14.88 8.25 -17.39
CA ALA A 411 15.62 9.28 -18.11
C ALA A 411 15.03 10.70 -18.04
N GLY A 412 13.83 10.89 -17.48
CA GLY A 412 13.23 12.21 -17.30
C GLY A 412 12.10 12.48 -18.27
N MET A 413 12.12 13.63 -18.94
CA MET A 413 11.10 14.00 -19.92
C MET A 413 11.66 13.91 -21.34
N PHE A 414 10.83 13.50 -22.29
CA PHE A 414 11.14 13.51 -23.72
C PHE A 414 10.10 14.32 -24.48
N LEU A 415 10.54 15.18 -25.39
CA LEU A 415 9.71 15.94 -26.33
C LEU A 415 9.76 15.27 -27.70
N LEU A 416 8.61 15.05 -28.33
CA LEU A 416 8.55 14.64 -29.74
C LEU A 416 8.90 15.83 -30.63
N ASP A 417 10.00 15.71 -31.38
CA ASP A 417 10.30 16.60 -32.48
C ASP A 417 9.44 16.21 -33.69
N ALA A 418 8.46 17.06 -34.00
CA ALA A 418 7.52 16.84 -35.09
C ALA A 418 8.19 16.77 -36.48
N SER A 419 9.36 17.40 -36.66
CA SER A 419 10.05 17.44 -37.95
C SER A 419 10.77 16.13 -38.27
N THR A 420 11.34 15.50 -37.25
CA THR A 420 12.09 14.24 -37.39
C THR A 420 11.30 13.01 -36.97
N GLY A 421 10.21 13.20 -36.21
CA GLY A 421 9.45 12.12 -35.58
C GLY A 421 10.19 11.43 -34.45
N ARG A 422 11.29 12.01 -33.94
CA ARG A 422 12.14 11.44 -32.88
C ARG A 422 11.87 12.12 -31.54
N PHE A 423 12.06 11.38 -30.47
CA PHE A 423 11.98 11.92 -29.11
C PHE A 423 13.33 12.46 -28.66
N ILE A 424 13.35 13.73 -28.26
CA ILE A 424 14.52 14.44 -27.75
C ILE A 424 14.41 14.53 -26.23
N ARG A 425 15.47 14.16 -25.52
CA ARG A 425 15.52 14.26 -24.07
C ARG A 425 15.54 15.73 -23.64
N GLU A 426 14.66 16.08 -22.71
CA GLU A 426 14.63 17.41 -22.11
C GLU A 426 15.69 17.54 -21.03
N GLU A 427 16.58 18.52 -21.18
CA GLU A 427 17.62 18.81 -20.18
C GLU A 427 17.07 19.57 -18.96
N GLY A 428 17.75 19.44 -17.83
CA GLY A 428 17.44 20.16 -16.59
C GLY A 428 16.59 19.36 -15.59
N ILE A 429 15.92 18.31 -16.06
CA ILE A 429 15.22 17.32 -15.22
C ILE A 429 15.93 15.96 -15.27
N GLY A 430 16.12 15.35 -14.10
CA GLY A 430 16.75 14.03 -13.95
C GLY A 430 15.84 12.90 -14.38
N ALA A 431 16.13 11.67 -13.93
CA ALA A 431 15.21 10.54 -14.00
C ALA A 431 13.84 10.90 -13.37
N LYS A 432 12.81 10.07 -13.51
CA LYS A 432 11.51 10.27 -12.83
C LYS A 432 10.84 11.62 -13.16
N GLY A 433 10.93 12.06 -14.42
CA GLY A 433 10.09 13.15 -14.92
C GLY A 433 8.63 12.70 -14.95
N MET A 434 7.71 13.58 -14.54
CA MET A 434 6.29 13.22 -14.35
C MET A 434 5.29 14.17 -15.02
N GLY A 435 5.61 15.45 -15.09
CA GLY A 435 4.69 16.45 -15.60
C GLY A 435 5.39 17.55 -16.35
N VAL A 436 4.63 18.21 -17.20
CA VAL A 436 5.07 19.35 -18.01
C VAL A 436 3.92 20.32 -18.18
N ALA A 437 4.21 21.62 -18.13
CA ALA A 437 3.28 22.68 -18.55
C ALA A 437 4.05 23.85 -19.16
N TRP A 438 3.39 24.62 -19.99
CA TRP A 438 3.87 25.80 -20.66
C TRP A 438 3.04 27.02 -20.28
N ASP A 439 3.68 27.97 -19.60
CA ASP A 439 3.11 29.28 -19.33
C ASP A 439 3.43 30.21 -20.51
N GLY A 440 2.49 30.34 -21.44
CA GLY A 440 2.64 31.19 -22.61
C GLY A 440 2.70 32.68 -22.32
N ARG A 441 2.27 33.15 -21.14
CA ARG A 441 2.33 34.59 -20.78
C ARG A 441 3.73 35.00 -20.35
N ARG A 442 4.46 34.07 -19.72
CA ARG A 442 5.82 34.29 -19.22
C ARG A 442 6.89 33.60 -20.07
N GLU A 443 6.46 32.84 -21.08
CA GLU A 443 7.31 31.99 -21.92
C GLU A 443 8.13 30.99 -21.09
N LEU A 444 7.50 30.38 -20.09
CA LEU A 444 8.14 29.46 -19.15
C LEU A 444 7.68 28.02 -19.37
N LEU A 445 8.64 27.11 -19.45
CA LEU A 445 8.42 25.67 -19.39
C LEU A 445 8.59 25.19 -17.94
N TRP A 446 7.57 24.54 -17.43
CA TRP A 446 7.56 23.86 -16.14
C TRP A 446 7.77 22.37 -16.34
N LEU A 447 8.69 21.79 -15.58
CA LEU A 447 8.93 20.34 -15.55
C LEU A 447 8.82 19.87 -14.10
N LEU A 448 8.09 18.78 -13.87
CA LEU A 448 7.91 18.18 -12.55
C LEU A 448 8.70 16.88 -12.41
N HIS A 449 9.52 16.82 -11.36
CA HIS A 449 10.19 15.62 -10.92
C HIS A 449 9.38 14.91 -9.83
N TYR A 450 9.32 13.58 -9.88
CA TYR A 450 8.50 12.75 -8.98
C TYR A 450 8.79 12.96 -7.49
N THR A 451 10.01 13.33 -7.09
CA THR A 451 10.37 13.52 -5.68
C THR A 451 11.01 14.85 -5.34
N ASP A 452 11.49 15.61 -6.33
CA ASP A 452 12.42 16.73 -6.05
C ASP A 452 11.69 18.08 -6.12
N GLY A 453 10.74 18.20 -7.04
CA GLY A 453 9.90 19.37 -7.20
C GLY A 453 9.90 19.86 -8.64
N LEU A 454 9.91 21.18 -8.82
CA LEU A 454 9.76 21.81 -10.13
C LEU A 454 11.08 22.33 -10.67
N VAL A 455 11.21 22.29 -11.99
CA VAL A 455 12.26 22.98 -12.76
C VAL A 455 11.56 23.94 -13.71
N GLN A 456 11.93 25.22 -13.63
CA GLN A 456 11.53 26.23 -14.60
C GLN A 456 12.61 26.39 -15.67
N LYS A 457 12.19 26.49 -16.93
CA LYS A 457 13.06 26.82 -18.04
C LYS A 457 12.51 27.98 -18.85
N GLN A 458 13.41 28.85 -19.29
CA GLN A 458 13.15 29.92 -20.24
C GLN A 458 14.21 29.88 -21.33
N ASN A 459 13.81 29.97 -22.60
CA ASN A 459 14.74 29.91 -23.73
C ASN A 459 15.70 28.71 -23.68
N GLY A 460 15.17 27.55 -23.29
CA GLY A 460 15.93 26.29 -23.17
C GLY A 460 16.87 26.18 -21.96
N ARG A 461 17.02 27.24 -21.15
CA ARG A 461 17.90 27.26 -19.97
C ARG A 461 17.09 27.11 -18.70
N VAL A 462 17.64 26.38 -17.72
CA VAL A 462 17.07 26.32 -16.37
C VAL A 462 17.23 27.69 -15.70
N VAL A 463 16.12 28.29 -15.29
CA VAL A 463 16.11 29.59 -14.60
C VAL A 463 15.85 29.44 -13.10
N GLU A 464 15.11 28.41 -12.69
CA GLU A 464 14.79 28.19 -11.28
C GLU A 464 14.54 26.70 -11.00
N LYS A 465 14.86 26.27 -9.78
CA LYS A 465 14.49 24.95 -9.23
C LYS A 465 13.78 25.17 -7.91
N ILE A 466 12.60 24.59 -7.77
CA ILE A 466 11.77 24.74 -6.58
C ILE A 466 11.72 23.39 -5.87
N ASP A 467 12.29 23.34 -4.67
CA ASP A 467 12.28 22.14 -3.83
C ASP A 467 10.89 21.93 -3.23
N LEU A 468 10.30 20.79 -3.56
CA LEU A 468 8.99 20.32 -3.08
C LEU A 468 9.07 18.89 -2.52
N ARG A 469 10.24 18.49 -1.98
CA ARG A 469 10.42 17.15 -1.37
C ARG A 469 9.44 16.87 -0.24
N ASP A 470 8.92 17.90 0.41
CA ASP A 470 7.88 17.82 1.45
C ASP A 470 6.53 17.29 0.94
N LEU A 471 6.25 17.39 -0.37
CA LEU A 471 5.03 16.82 -0.97
C LEU A 471 5.09 15.31 -1.11
N SER A 472 6.28 14.75 -1.35
CA SER A 472 6.52 13.36 -1.75
C SER A 472 5.73 12.91 -3.00
N TYR A 473 6.32 12.03 -3.81
CA TYR A 473 5.66 11.34 -4.93
C TYR A 473 4.71 12.21 -5.80
N MET A 474 5.20 13.33 -6.32
CA MET A 474 4.42 14.25 -7.14
C MET A 474 4.13 13.64 -8.51
N ARG A 475 2.86 13.64 -8.93
CA ARG A 475 2.43 12.85 -10.11
C ARG A 475 1.92 13.67 -11.28
N ASP A 476 1.46 14.87 -11.00
CA ASP A 476 0.86 15.74 -12.01
C ASP A 476 1.06 17.22 -11.67
N LEU A 477 0.98 18.06 -12.69
CA LEU A 477 0.93 19.50 -12.54
C LEU A 477 -0.02 20.11 -13.57
N LEU A 478 -0.61 21.26 -13.24
CA LEU A 478 -1.33 22.07 -14.22
C LEU A 478 -1.13 23.56 -13.94
N LEU A 479 -1.44 24.37 -14.94
CA LEU A 479 -1.54 25.83 -14.82
C LEU A 479 -3.00 26.26 -14.78
N ASP A 480 -3.35 27.18 -13.87
CA ASP A 480 -4.65 27.84 -13.89
C ASP A 480 -4.65 29.10 -14.79
N GLU A 481 -5.80 29.78 -14.87
CA GLU A 481 -5.95 30.97 -15.71
C GLU A 481 -5.13 32.19 -15.24
N ALA A 482 -4.67 32.20 -13.98
CA ALA A 482 -3.75 33.21 -13.47
C ALA A 482 -2.29 32.88 -13.80
N GLY A 483 -2.03 31.64 -14.26
CA GLY A 483 -0.68 31.11 -14.45
C GLY A 483 -0.05 30.65 -13.15
N ASP A 484 -0.86 30.33 -12.13
CA ASP A 484 -0.36 29.67 -10.93
C ASP A 484 -0.19 28.18 -11.19
N VAL A 485 0.82 27.60 -10.55
CA VAL A 485 1.14 26.18 -10.72
C VAL A 485 0.46 25.37 -9.63
N TRP A 486 -0.32 24.39 -10.02
CA TRP A 486 -0.90 23.40 -9.13
C TRP A 486 -0.11 22.10 -9.24
N VAL A 487 0.31 21.54 -8.11
CA VAL A 487 1.11 20.31 -8.04
C VAL A 487 0.38 19.26 -7.21
N ALA A 488 0.13 18.10 -7.84
CA ALA A 488 -0.43 16.93 -7.18
C ALA A 488 0.65 16.23 -6.35
N GLY A 489 0.64 16.44 -5.03
CA GLY A 489 1.50 15.76 -4.07
C GLY A 489 0.87 14.51 -3.45
N HIS A 490 1.67 13.75 -2.70
CA HIS A 490 1.19 12.57 -1.97
C HIS A 490 0.43 12.92 -0.69
N ASN A 491 0.70 14.06 -0.07
CA ASN A 491 0.10 14.43 1.21
C ASN A 491 -0.81 15.67 1.13
N GLN A 492 -0.85 16.35 -0.02
CA GLN A 492 -1.65 17.54 -0.25
C GLN A 492 -1.61 17.97 -1.73
N LEU A 493 -2.57 18.82 -2.10
CA LEU A 493 -2.47 19.67 -3.30
C LEU A 493 -1.72 20.95 -2.94
N LEU A 494 -0.78 21.37 -3.78
CA LEU A 494 -0.05 22.63 -3.60
C LEU A 494 -0.32 23.58 -4.75
N ARG A 495 -0.70 24.82 -4.45
CA ARG A 495 -0.69 25.94 -5.41
C ARG A 495 0.52 26.82 -5.16
N LEU A 496 1.23 27.19 -6.22
CA LEU A 496 2.34 28.13 -6.22
C LEU A 496 1.94 29.38 -6.99
N ARG A 497 1.90 30.51 -6.29
CA ARG A 497 1.63 31.83 -6.88
C ARG A 497 2.91 32.63 -6.97
N ARG A 498 3.20 33.21 -8.14
CA ARG A 498 4.42 33.99 -8.34
C ARG A 498 4.27 35.35 -7.63
N GLU A 499 5.22 35.65 -6.76
CA GLU A 499 5.37 36.94 -6.07
C GLU A 499 6.65 37.66 -6.55
N GLU A 500 6.85 38.91 -6.13
CA GLU A 500 8.05 39.69 -6.48
C GLU A 500 9.35 38.96 -6.07
N GLN A 501 9.33 38.25 -4.93
CA GLN A 501 10.48 37.56 -4.36
C GLN A 501 10.22 36.05 -4.15
N GLY A 502 9.77 35.37 -5.19
CA GLY A 502 9.65 33.90 -5.20
C GLY A 502 8.22 33.42 -5.35
N PHE A 503 7.81 32.45 -4.53
CA PHE A 503 6.49 31.83 -4.62
C PHE A 503 5.77 31.82 -3.28
N GLU A 504 4.54 32.33 -3.27
CA GLU A 504 3.59 32.03 -2.19
C GLU A 504 3.11 30.58 -2.33
N ARG A 505 3.08 29.85 -1.22
CA ARG A 505 2.74 28.42 -1.16
C ARG A 505 1.40 28.24 -0.47
N ASP A 506 0.44 27.71 -1.21
CA ASP A 506 -0.90 27.45 -0.74
C ASP A 506 -1.17 25.94 -0.72
N ALA A 507 -1.13 25.34 0.47
CA ALA A 507 -1.50 23.93 0.66
C ALA A 507 -3.03 23.76 0.74
N TYR A 508 -3.56 22.70 0.13
CA TYR A 508 -4.96 22.29 0.21
C TYR A 508 -5.01 20.81 0.61
N ARG A 509 -5.81 20.52 1.63
CA ARG A 509 -6.00 19.19 2.19
C ARG A 509 -7.46 18.98 2.51
N VAL A 510 -7.90 17.73 2.47
CA VAL A 510 -9.12 17.32 3.15
C VAL A 510 -8.72 17.10 4.61
N GLU A 511 -9.36 17.82 5.54
CA GLU A 511 -9.16 17.71 7.01
C GLU A 511 -10.12 16.73 7.69
#